data_AF-A0A3P3W1T8-F1
#
_entry.id   AF-A0A3P3W1T8-F1
#
_cell.length_a   1.000
_cell.length_b   1.000
_cell.length_c   1.000
_cell.angle_alpha   90.00
_cell.angle_beta   90.00
_cell.angle_gamma   90.00
#
_symmetry.space_group_name_H-M   'P 1'
#
loop_
_entity.id
_entity.type
_entity.pdbx_description
1 polymer ?
#
loop_
_entity_poly.entity_id
_entity_poly.type
_entity_poly.pdbx_seq_one_letter_code
_entity_poly.pdbx_strand_id
1 'polypeptide(L)' 'MKDFFKSNILWFVGIPVGLIAGYLYWNFYGCTESCAITSNPTNSTLYGGLMGGLVFSLFKKEKKK' A
#
# COMPACT_ATOMS: atom_id res chain seq x y z
N MET A 1 -13.83 15.93 16.33
CA MET A 1 -13.28 14.57 16.15
C MET A 1 -13.54 13.94 14.77
N LYS A 2 -14.60 14.33 14.04
CA LYS A 2 -14.91 13.77 12.70
C LYS A 2 -13.95 14.21 11.58
N ASP A 3 -13.31 15.36 11.71
CA ASP A 3 -12.47 15.95 10.65
C ASP A 3 -11.09 15.29 10.47
N PHE A 4 -10.53 14.70 11.54
CA PHE A 4 -9.23 14.01 11.47
C PHE A 4 -9.29 12.72 10.64
N PHE A 5 -10.37 11.94 10.79
CA PHE A 5 -10.58 10.73 9.99
C PHE A 5 -10.85 11.06 8.53
N LYS A 6 -11.57 12.15 8.23
CA LYS A 6 -11.82 12.57 6.84
C LYS A 6 -10.54 13.05 6.12
N SER A 7 -9.59 13.63 6.84
CA SER A 7 -8.35 14.16 6.28
C SER A 7 -7.31 13.06 5.96
N ASN A 8 -7.29 11.96 6.73
CA ASN A 8 -6.33 10.86 6.58
C ASN A 8 -6.95 9.54 6.08
N ILE A 9 -8.21 9.56 5.64
CA ILE A 9 -8.93 8.35 5.19
C ILE A 9 -8.19 7.64 4.06
N LEU A 10 -7.55 8.38 3.14
CA LEU A 10 -6.77 7.79 2.04
C LEU A 10 -5.61 6.94 2.55
N TRP A 11 -4.91 7.36 3.60
CA TRP A 11 -3.78 6.62 4.16
C TRP A 11 -4.24 5.28 4.77
N PHE A 12 -5.33 5.32 5.54
CA PHE A 12 -5.91 4.12 6.15
C PHE A 12 -6.45 3.12 5.13
N VAL A 13 -6.92 3.59 3.98
CA VAL A 13 -7.39 2.72 2.88
C VAL A 13 -6.24 2.28 1.98
N GLY A 14 -5.18 3.09 1.85
CA GLY A 14 -3.99 2.76 1.06
C GLY A 14 -3.20 1.57 1.59
N ILE A 15 -3.17 1.36 2.91
CA ILE A 15 -2.51 0.21 3.53
C ILE A 15 -3.16 -1.12 3.12
N PRO A 16 -4.47 -1.38 3.33
CA PRO A 16 -5.10 -2.63 2.94
C PRO A 16 -5.09 -2.84 1.43
N VAL A 17 -5.28 -1.76 0.64
CA VAL A 17 -5.18 -1.84 -0.83
C VAL A 17 -3.76 -2.22 -1.26
N GLY A 18 -2.73 -1.64 -0.63
CA GLY A 18 -1.33 -1.97 -0.87
C GLY A 18 -0.95 -3.40 -0.47
N LEU A 19 -1.48 -3.90 0.65
CA LEU A 19 -1.29 -5.28 1.09
C LEU A 19 -1.89 -6.25 0.06
N ILE A 20 -3.13 -6.02 -0.37
CA ILE A 20 -3.80 -6.85 -1.38
C ILE A 20 -3.03 -6.81 -2.70
N ALA A 21 -2.65 -5.62 -3.17
CA ALA A 21 -1.88 -5.47 -4.40
C ALA A 21 -0.49 -6.14 -4.31
N GLY A 22 0.21 -6.03 -3.18
CA GLY A 22 1.50 -6.67 -2.94
C GLY A 22 1.42 -8.20 -2.87
N TYR A 23 0.35 -8.73 -2.26
CA TYR A 23 0.08 -10.16 -2.25
C TYR A 23 -0.27 -10.70 -3.63
N LEU A 24 -1.14 -9.99 -4.38
CA LEU A 24 -1.48 -10.34 -5.76
C LEU A 24 -0.24 -10.26 -6.66
N TYR A 25 0.62 -9.25 -6.47
CA TYR A 25 1.87 -9.15 -7.20
C TYR A 25 2.79 -10.35 -6.94
N TRP A 26 2.94 -10.77 -5.68
CA TRP A 26 3.67 -11.99 -5.35
C TRP A 26 3.00 -13.25 -5.93
N ASN A 27 1.67 -13.34 -5.97
CA ASN A 27 0.97 -14.54 -6.44
C ASN A 27 0.92 -14.67 -7.98
N PHE A 28 0.85 -13.55 -8.72
CA PHE A 28 0.77 -13.55 -10.18
C PHE A 28 2.11 -13.40 -10.88
N TYR A 29 3.06 -12.67 -10.27
CA TYR A 29 4.37 -12.36 -10.84
C TYR A 29 5.54 -12.85 -9.97
N GLY A 30 5.29 -13.21 -8.72
CA GLY A 30 6.33 -13.55 -7.76
C GLY A 30 6.95 -14.91 -8.04
N CYS A 31 8.23 -14.85 -8.41
CA CYS A 31 9.17 -15.96 -8.56
C CYS A 31 8.93 -16.91 -9.76
N THR A 32 8.38 -16.41 -10.87
CA THR A 32 8.45 -17.14 -12.15
C THR A 32 9.78 -16.89 -12.90
N GLU A 33 10.40 -15.71 -12.73
CA GLU A 33 11.61 -15.34 -13.51
C GLU A 33 12.69 -14.63 -12.66
N SER A 34 12.30 -13.72 -11.75
CA SER A 34 13.22 -13.03 -10.84
C SER A 34 12.42 -12.35 -9.73
N CYS A 35 12.72 -12.66 -8.47
CA CYS A 35 11.98 -12.13 -7.34
C CYS A 35 12.36 -10.64 -7.10
N ALA A 36 11.67 -9.72 -7.79
CA ALA A 36 11.98 -8.28 -7.83
C ALA A 36 11.79 -7.53 -6.49
N ILE A 37 10.91 -8.03 -5.61
CA ILE A 37 10.70 -7.47 -4.26
C ILE A 37 11.31 -8.39 -3.21
N THR A 38 10.87 -9.66 -3.14
CA THR A 38 11.42 -10.70 -2.26
C THR A 38 10.75 -12.06 -2.53
N SER A 39 11.45 -13.17 -2.30
CA SER A 39 10.89 -14.53 -2.39
C SER A 39 9.91 -14.88 -1.28
N ASN A 40 9.86 -14.09 -0.20
CA ASN A 40 8.97 -14.35 0.91
C ASN A 40 7.61 -13.63 0.74
N PRO A 41 6.47 -14.36 0.67
CA PRO A 41 5.14 -13.76 0.50
C PRO A 41 4.83 -12.69 1.55
N THR A 42 5.33 -12.90 2.77
CA THR A 42 5.11 -12.00 3.91
C THR A 42 5.77 -10.65 3.68
N ASN A 43 7.03 -10.64 3.22
CA ASN A 43 7.76 -9.39 2.97
C ASN A 43 7.23 -8.64 1.74
N SER A 44 6.84 -9.34 0.67
CA SER A 44 6.23 -8.70 -0.52
C SER A 44 4.91 -8.01 -0.20
N THR A 45 4.09 -8.69 0.62
CA THR A 45 2.81 -8.15 1.07
C THR A 45 3.05 -6.93 1.97
N LEU A 46 3.92 -7.04 2.98
CA LEU A 46 4.25 -5.93 3.89
C LEU A 46 4.81 -4.71 3.13
N TYR A 47 5.70 -4.96 2.16
CA TYR A 47 6.26 -3.92 1.31
C TYR A 47 5.18 -3.25 0.45
N GLY A 48 4.29 -4.03 -0.16
CA GLY A 48 3.13 -3.52 -0.89
C GLY A 48 2.21 -2.67 -0.02
N GLY A 49 1.98 -3.09 1.23
CA GLY A 49 1.20 -2.32 2.22
C GLY A 49 1.85 -0.99 2.60
N LEU A 50 3.16 -1.00 2.84
CA LEU A 50 3.94 0.22 3.14
C LEU A 50 3.94 1.18 1.95
N MET A 51 4.21 0.68 0.75
CA MET A 51 4.18 1.46 -0.49
C MET A 51 2.76 1.99 -0.77
N GLY A 52 1.72 1.18 -0.59
CA GLY A 52 0.33 1.61 -0.78
C GLY A 52 -0.09 2.70 0.20
N GLY A 53 0.27 2.57 1.47
CA GLY A 53 0.05 3.61 2.47
C GLY A 53 0.78 4.92 2.10
N LEU A 54 2.05 4.84 1.70
CA LEU A 54 2.84 5.99 1.25
C LEU A 54 2.25 6.68 0.02
N VAL A 55 1.95 5.91 -1.04
CA VAL A 55 1.37 6.42 -2.29
C VAL A 55 0.04 7.12 -2.03
N PHE A 56 -0.86 6.51 -1.27
CA PHE A 56 -2.13 7.16 -0.93
C PHE A 56 -1.96 8.35 0.02
N SER A 57 -0.89 8.40 0.82
CA SER A 57 -0.52 9.58 1.61
C SER A 57 -0.17 10.77 0.72
N LEU A 58 0.53 10.54 -0.39
CA LEU A 58 0.91 11.59 -1.36
C LEU A 58 -0.32 12.23 -2.03
N PHE A 59 -1.42 11.50 -2.18
CA PHE A 59 -2.69 12.02 -2.72
C PHE A 59 -3.54 12.76 -1.69
N LYS A 60 -3.09 12.84 -0.43
CA LYS A 60 -3.77 13.64 0.58
C LYS A 60 -3.73 15.10 0.13
N LYS A 61 -4.88 15.61 -0.33
CA LYS A 61 -5.02 17.02 -0.69
C LYS A 61 -4.79 17.86 0.56
N GLU A 62 -3.73 18.67 0.54
CA GLU A 62 -3.56 19.79 1.46
C GLU A 62 -4.85 20.62 1.41
N LYS A 63 -5.60 20.60 2.51
CA LYS A 63 -6.72 21.51 2.70
C LYS A 63 -6.11 22.91 2.79
N LYS A 64 -6.05 23.62 1.66
CA LYS A 64 -5.76 25.06 1.67
C LYS A 64 -6.76 25.72 2.62
N LYS A 65 -6.23 26.30 3.70
CA LYS A 65 -6.97 27.09 4.67
C LYS A 65 -7.57 28.32 3.99
#